data_AF-A0A2W5EQ37-F1
#
_entry.id   AF-A0A2W5EQ37-F1
#
_cell.length_a   1.000
_cell.length_b   1.000
_cell.length_c   1.000
_cell.angle_alpha   90.00
_cell.angle_beta   90.00
_cell.angle_gamma   90.00
#
_symmetry.space_group_name_H-M   'P 1'
#
loop_
_entity.id
_entity.type
_entity.pdbx_description
1 polymer ?
#
loop_
_entity_poly.entity_id
_entity_poly.type
_entity_poly.pdbx_seq_one_letter_code
_entity_poly.pdbx_strand_id
1 'polypeptide(L)'
;ADVPYTRVIEHKHFEMFGEDVDACPKTIISKEFSTEWKDGMEPYYPINDVENNGLYQKYKALADSNNQYIFGGRLAEYKYYDMAPVVELVLNRWK
;
A
#
# COMPACT_ATOMS: atom_id res chain seq x y z
N ALA A 1 -7.44 23.80 -0.02
CA ALA A 1 -6.65 23.79 1.23
C ALA A 1 -5.35 24.52 0.95
N ASP A 2 -4.86 25.32 1.89
CA ASP A 2 -3.66 26.14 1.68
C ASP A 2 -2.36 25.32 1.68
N VAL A 3 -2.43 24.06 2.13
CA VAL A 3 -1.34 23.08 2.07
C VAL A 3 -1.76 21.93 1.13
N PRO A 4 -1.05 21.69 0.01
CA PRO A 4 -1.49 20.74 -1.01
C PRO A 4 -1.05 19.29 -0.78
N TYR A 5 -0.19 19.03 0.21
CA TYR A 5 0.34 17.70 0.53
C TYR A 5 -0.21 17.20 1.87
N THR A 6 -0.28 15.88 2.04
CA THR A 6 -0.77 15.23 3.27
C THR A 6 0.34 15.10 4.32
N ARG A 7 1.60 14.91 3.89
CA ARG A 7 2.74 14.62 4.76
C ARG A 7 4.04 15.18 4.18
N VAL A 8 5.01 15.44 5.07
CA VAL A 8 6.42 15.63 4.73
C VAL A 8 7.20 14.51 5.43
N ILE A 9 8.03 13.82 4.67
CA ILE A 9 8.88 12.73 5.17
C ILE A 9 10.33 13.15 4.99
N GLU A 10 11.09 13.24 6.08
CA GLU A 10 12.53 13.48 6.05
C GLU A 10 13.26 12.17 6.34
N HIS A 11 13.86 11.59 5.30
CA HIS A 11 14.25 10.17 5.31
C HIS A 11 15.36 9.82 6.28
N LYS A 12 16.27 10.77 6.60
CA LYS A 12 17.41 10.51 7.50
C LYS A 12 16.97 10.05 8.89
N HIS A 13 15.77 10.45 9.33
CA HIS A 13 15.25 10.09 10.65
C HIS A 13 14.79 8.63 10.78
N PHE A 14 14.73 7.86 9.69
CA PHE A 14 14.44 6.43 9.76
C PHE A 14 15.68 5.58 10.05
N GLU A 15 16.86 6.03 9.60
CA GLU A 15 18.10 5.23 9.65
C GLU A 15 19.16 5.83 10.58
N MET A 16 19.02 7.10 10.99
CA MET A 16 19.95 7.82 11.87
C MET A 16 19.25 8.23 13.17
N PHE A 17 20.03 8.34 14.25
CA PHE A 17 19.51 8.62 15.59
C PHE A 17 20.41 9.59 16.35
N GLY A 18 19.83 10.40 17.25
CA GLY A 18 20.59 11.30 18.12
C GLY A 18 21.44 12.33 17.35
N GLU A 19 22.64 12.60 17.84
CA GLU A 19 23.56 13.62 17.30
C GLU A 19 23.94 13.37 15.83
N ASP A 20 23.92 12.12 15.36
CA ASP A 20 24.24 11.77 13.97
C ASP A 20 23.26 12.43 12.99
N VAL A 21 21.99 12.59 13.39
CA VAL A 21 20.96 13.25 12.58
C VAL A 21 21.32 14.71 12.33
N ASP A 22 21.76 15.42 13.36
CA ASP A 22 22.11 16.84 13.32
C ASP A 22 23.46 17.07 12.64
N ALA A 23 24.40 16.13 12.81
CA ALA A 23 25.69 16.14 12.13
C ALA A 23 25.57 15.95 10.61
N CYS A 24 24.44 15.41 10.12
CA CYS A 24 24.21 15.19 8.69
C CYS A 24 23.88 16.50 7.97
N PRO A 25 24.80 17.06 7.16
CA PRO A 25 24.66 18.42 6.61
C PRO A 25 23.69 18.51 5.43
N LYS A 26 23.21 17.37 4.92
CA LYS A 26 22.29 17.29 3.78
C LYS A 26 21.16 16.34 4.11
N THR A 27 19.99 16.63 3.57
CA THR A 27 18.80 15.82 3.78
C THR A 27 17.97 15.74 2.52
N ILE A 28 17.14 14.71 2.43
CA ILE A 28 16.15 14.53 1.38
C ILE A 28 14.78 14.52 2.05
N ILE A 29 13.89 15.35 1.55
CA ILE A 29 12.49 15.36 1.95
C ILE A 29 11.60 14.92 0.80
N SER A 30 10.53 14.20 1.12
CA SER A 30 9.44 13.88 0.21
C SER A 30 8.15 14.53 0.70
N LYS A 31 7.42 15.16 -0.21
CA LYS A 31 6.06 15.64 0.03
C LYS A 31 5.09 14.66 -0.62
N GLU A 32 4.14 14.14 0.15
CA GLU A 32 3.16 13.18 -0.33
C GLU A 32 1.87 13.89 -0.75
N PHE A 33 1.37 13.55 -1.93
CA PHE A 33 0.13 14.12 -2.48
C PHE A 33 -0.86 12.97 -2.71
N SER A 34 -2.02 13.05 -2.05
CA SER A 34 -3.12 12.13 -2.33
C SER A 34 -3.84 12.57 -3.60
N THR A 35 -4.04 11.63 -4.52
CA THR A 35 -4.67 11.87 -5.82
C THR A 35 -5.60 10.73 -6.18
N GLU A 36 -6.60 11.04 -7.01
CA GLU A 36 -7.44 10.01 -7.62
C GLU A 36 -6.59 9.14 -8.56
N TRP A 37 -6.78 7.83 -8.48
CA TRP A 37 -6.07 6.89 -9.34
C TRP A 37 -6.52 7.03 -10.80
N LYS A 38 -5.59 6.81 -11.73
CA LYS A 38 -5.83 6.80 -13.18
C LYS A 38 -5.01 5.69 -13.82
N ASP A 39 -5.42 5.26 -15.01
CA ASP A 39 -4.64 4.31 -15.80
C ASP A 39 -3.19 4.76 -15.94
N GLY A 40 -2.27 3.82 -15.68
CA GLY A 40 -0.82 4.06 -15.67
C GLY A 40 -0.25 4.53 -14.32
N MET A 41 -1.08 4.76 -13.30
CA MET A 41 -0.63 5.07 -11.93
C MET A 41 -0.55 3.82 -11.06
N GLU A 42 0.35 3.84 -10.08
CA GLU A 42 0.47 2.79 -9.07
C GLU A 42 -0.76 2.82 -8.13
N PRO A 43 -1.51 1.71 -7.99
CA PRO A 43 -2.65 1.65 -7.08
C PRO A 43 -2.19 1.46 -5.63
N TYR A 44 -2.28 2.52 -4.82
CA TYR A 44 -1.83 2.46 -3.42
C TYR A 44 -2.86 1.92 -2.42
N TYR A 45 -4.09 2.46 -2.45
CA TYR A 45 -5.14 2.18 -1.47
C TYR A 45 -6.47 1.84 -2.18
N PRO A 46 -7.16 0.75 -1.78
CA PRO A 46 -8.50 0.45 -2.31
C PRO A 46 -9.55 1.43 -1.80
N ILE A 47 -10.56 1.71 -2.61
CA ILE A 47 -11.72 2.54 -2.25
C ILE A 47 -12.88 1.60 -1.87
N ASN A 48 -13.07 1.38 -0.57
CA ASN A 48 -14.02 0.39 -0.06
C ASN A 48 -15.46 0.91 0.00
N ASP A 49 -16.06 1.21 -1.15
CA ASP A 49 -17.48 1.57 -1.28
C ASP A 49 -18.35 0.40 -1.79
N VAL A 50 -19.67 0.60 -1.88
CA VAL A 50 -20.61 -0.44 -2.29
C VAL A 50 -20.37 -0.91 -3.72
N GLU A 51 -20.03 0.00 -4.63
CA GLU A 51 -19.83 -0.30 -6.04
C GLU A 51 -18.55 -1.12 -6.25
N ASN A 52 -17.43 -0.64 -5.71
CA ASN A 52 -16.12 -1.26 -5.79
C ASN A 52 -16.11 -2.63 -5.09
N ASN A 53 -16.71 -2.74 -3.91
CA ASN A 53 -16.85 -4.02 -3.22
C ASN A 53 -17.72 -4.99 -4.02
N GLY A 54 -18.82 -4.52 -4.62
CA GLY A 54 -19.67 -5.34 -5.47
C GLY A 54 -18.94 -5.87 -6.71
N LEU A 55 -18.08 -5.05 -7.32
CA LEU A 55 -17.24 -5.46 -8.45
C LEU A 55 -16.17 -6.48 -8.01
N TYR A 56 -15.50 -6.22 -6.89
CA TYR A 56 -14.51 -7.14 -6.33
C TYR A 56 -15.10 -8.53 -6.06
N GLN A 57 -16.30 -8.62 -5.48
CA GLN A 57 -16.94 -9.93 -5.21
C GLN A 57 -17.16 -10.76 -6.49
N LYS A 58 -17.48 -10.11 -7.61
CA LYS A 58 -17.61 -10.80 -8.91
C LYS A 58 -16.27 -11.35 -9.38
N TYR A 59 -15.20 -10.57 -9.30
CA TYR A 59 -13.85 -11.05 -9.64
C TYR A 59 -13.35 -12.12 -8.69
N LYS A 60 -13.67 -11.99 -7.39
CA LYS A 60 -13.35 -13.01 -6.40
C LYS A 60 -14.02 -14.34 -6.72
N ALA A 61 -15.30 -14.33 -7.08
CA ALA A 61 -16.00 -15.56 -7.49
C ALA A 61 -15.36 -16.22 -8.73
N LEU A 62 -14.90 -15.42 -9.70
CA LEU A 62 -14.15 -15.92 -10.86
C LEU A 62 -12.79 -16.50 -10.45
N ALA A 63 -12.04 -15.81 -9.58
CA ALA A 63 -10.76 -16.26 -9.06
C ALA A 63 -10.89 -17.57 -8.27
N ASP A 64 -11.90 -17.67 -7.40
CA ASP A 64 -12.17 -18.85 -6.57
C ASP A 64 -12.61 -20.07 -7.40
N SER A 65 -13.16 -19.85 -8.61
CA SER A 65 -13.51 -20.93 -9.54
C SER A 65 -12.31 -21.52 -10.29
N ASN A 66 -11.13 -20.88 -10.20
CA ASN A 66 -9.93 -21.28 -10.89
C ASN A 66 -8.98 -22.06 -9.97
N ASN A 67 -8.81 -23.35 -10.23
CA ASN A 67 -7.95 -24.22 -9.42
C ASN A 67 -6.47 -24.22 -9.82
N GLN A 68 -6.10 -23.46 -10.86
CA GLN A 68 -4.73 -23.40 -11.38
C GLN A 68 -3.91 -22.28 -10.72
N TYR A 69 -4.56 -21.23 -10.23
CA TYR A 69 -3.90 -20.04 -9.71
C TYR A 69 -4.28 -19.74 -8.27
N ILE A 70 -3.32 -19.20 -7.51
CA ILE A 70 -3.55 -18.67 -6.16
C ILE A 70 -3.49 -17.15 -6.25
N PHE A 71 -4.60 -16.49 -5.97
CA PHE A 71 -4.69 -15.04 -5.87
C PHE A 71 -4.47 -14.62 -4.41
N GLY A 72 -3.51 -13.73 -4.17
CA GLY A 72 -3.16 -13.28 -2.82
C GLY A 72 -2.43 -11.94 -2.80
N GLY A 73 -2.50 -11.28 -1.65
CA GLY A 73 -1.86 -9.98 -1.42
C GLY A 73 -2.72 -8.79 -1.80
N ARG A 74 -2.19 -7.58 -1.55
CA ARG A 74 -2.92 -6.30 -1.59
C ARG A 74 -3.76 -6.11 -2.85
N LEU A 75 -3.16 -6.35 -4.01
CA LEU A 75 -3.78 -6.10 -5.31
C LEU A 75 -4.79 -7.19 -5.69
N ALA A 76 -4.44 -8.46 -5.49
CA ALA A 76 -5.29 -9.58 -5.89
C ALA A 76 -6.53 -9.73 -4.98
N GLU A 77 -6.43 -9.32 -3.72
CA GLU A 77 -7.51 -9.43 -2.74
C GLU A 77 -8.24 -8.08 -2.50
N TYR A 78 -7.95 -7.06 -3.31
CA TYR A 78 -8.53 -5.71 -3.21
C TYR A 78 -8.57 -5.19 -1.76
N LYS A 79 -7.45 -5.29 -1.06
CA LYS A 79 -7.39 -5.03 0.38
C LYS A 79 -6.09 -4.37 0.77
N TYR A 80 -6.16 -3.37 1.64
CA TYR A 80 -4.97 -2.82 2.26
C TYR A 80 -4.43 -3.79 3.33
N TYR A 81 -3.14 -4.10 3.24
CA TYR A 81 -2.43 -4.89 4.24
C TYR A 81 -1.19 -4.14 4.70
N ASP A 82 -0.92 -4.17 6.00
CA ASP A 82 0.41 -3.88 6.52
C ASP A 82 1.37 -5.06 6.24
N MET A 83 2.67 -4.79 6.34
CA MET A 83 3.73 -5.74 5.95
C MET A 83 3.68 -7.06 6.73
N ALA A 84 3.55 -7.03 8.05
CA ALA A 84 3.56 -8.25 8.86
C ALA A 84 2.31 -9.14 8.63
N PRO A 85 1.06 -8.61 8.63
CA PRO A 85 -0.12 -9.41 8.33
C PRO A 85 -0.09 -10.10 6.97
N VAL A 86 0.42 -9.44 5.91
CA VAL A 86 0.50 -10.09 4.59
C VAL A 86 1.56 -11.19 4.56
N VAL A 87 2.70 -11.01 5.24
CA VAL A 87 3.72 -12.06 5.36
C VAL A 87 3.15 -13.27 6.11
N GLU A 88 2.46 -13.06 7.23
CA GLU A 88 1.81 -14.13 7.97
C GLU A 88 0.78 -14.90 7.12
N LEU A 89 -0.07 -14.17 6.39
CA LEU A 89 -1.08 -14.76 5.51
C LEU A 89 -0.45 -15.64 4.43
N VAL A 90 0.68 -15.21 3.85
CA VAL A 90 1.42 -16.01 2.88
C VAL A 90 2.00 -17.26 3.54
N LEU A 91 2.68 -17.12 4.69
CA LEU A 91 3.30 -18.26 5.38
C LEU A 91 2.28 -19.32 5.82
N ASN A 92 1.08 -18.91 6.23
CA ASN A 92 0.02 -19.83 6.63
C ASN A 92 -0.64 -20.58 5.45
N ARG A 93 -0.46 -20.10 4.21
CA ARG A 93 -1.02 -20.74 3.00
C ARG A 93 -0.23 -21.97 2.53
N TRP A 94 1.01 -22.12 3.01
CA TRP A 94 1.92 -23.22 2.65
C TRP A 94 2.12 -24.23 3.79
N LYS A 95 1.38 -24.08 4.90
CA LYS A 95 1.27 -25.09 5.95
C LYS A 95 0.19 -26.10 5.57
#